data_AF-A0A6M2DR77-F1
#
_entry.id   AF-A0A6M2DR77-F1
#
_cell.length_a   1.000
_cell.length_b   1.000
_cell.length_c   1.000
_cell.angle_alpha   90.00
_cell.angle_beta   90.00
_cell.angle_gamma   90.00
#
_symmetry.space_group_name_H-M   'P 1'
#
loop_
_entity.id
_entity.type
_entity.pdbx_description
1 polymer ?
#
loop_
_entity_poly.entity_id
_entity_poly.type
_entity_poly.pdbx_seq_one_letter_code
_entity_poly.pdbx_strand_id
1 'polypeptide(L)'
;EMSDSILKKLRDKDTKFLENWDPEKSTREKRKLSRKVYNSRKAVYDGNGIHVDSGLDMCDCFDEDCPGCHMECPKCKSPKCGPDCRVFRKWMYEQQEMDGRDLVVMNPLKRF
;
A
#
# COMPACT_ATOMS: atom_id res chain seq x y z
N GLU A 1 8.57 -44.47 46.76
CA GLU A 1 7.34 -44.25 45.95
C GLU A 1 7.19 -42.76 45.70
N MET A 2 7.11 -42.35 44.43
CA MET A 2 7.01 -40.93 44.06
C MET A 2 5.54 -40.51 44.19
N SER A 3 5.22 -39.57 45.07
CA SER A 3 3.83 -39.26 45.43
C SER A 3 3.03 -38.71 44.23
N ASP A 4 1.79 -39.19 44.07
CA ASP A 4 0.84 -38.79 43.01
C ASP A 4 0.63 -37.27 42.90
N SER A 5 0.89 -36.55 43.98
CA SER A 5 0.88 -35.09 44.04
C SER A 5 1.92 -34.42 43.12
N ILE A 6 3.07 -35.05 42.91
CA ILE A 6 4.15 -34.56 42.05
C ILE A 6 3.77 -34.78 40.58
N LEU A 7 3.20 -35.95 40.25
CA LEU A 7 2.71 -36.26 38.91
C LEU A 7 1.61 -35.29 38.46
N LYS A 8 0.71 -34.91 39.37
CA LYS A 8 -0.36 -33.94 39.10
C LYS A 8 0.17 -32.53 38.86
N LYS A 9 1.14 -32.07 39.65
CA LYS A 9 1.78 -30.75 39.49
C LYS A 9 2.60 -30.60 38.21
N LEU A 10 3.18 -31.69 37.71
CA LEU A 10 3.87 -31.70 36.40
C LEU A 10 2.85 -31.63 35.26
N ARG A 11 1.75 -32.39 35.35
CA ARG A 11 0.68 -32.41 34.34
C ARG A 11 -0.08 -31.08 34.24
N ASP A 12 -0.33 -30.40 35.35
CA ASP A 12 -1.06 -29.11 35.38
C ASP A 12 -0.26 -27.93 34.77
N LYS A 13 1.08 -28.05 34.67
CA LYS A 13 1.92 -27.04 34.02
C LYS A 13 1.93 -27.18 32.49
N ASP A 14 1.72 -28.40 31.98
CA ASP A 14 1.78 -28.70 30.55
C ASP A 14 0.43 -28.57 29.84
N THR A 15 -0.70 -28.64 30.55
CA THR A 15 -2.03 -28.58 29.90
C THR A 15 -2.55 -27.15 29.72
N LYS A 16 -2.13 -26.20 30.57
CA LYS A 16 -2.59 -24.80 30.52
C LYS A 16 -2.00 -23.96 29.40
N PHE A 17 -0.92 -24.42 28.76
CA PHE A 17 -0.32 -23.64 27.67
C PHE A 17 -1.14 -23.68 26.36
N LEU A 18 -1.98 -24.71 26.17
CA LEU A 18 -2.86 -24.84 25.01
C LEU A 18 -4.30 -24.35 25.26
N GLU A 19 -4.71 -24.15 26.52
CA GLU A 19 -6.12 -23.85 26.85
C GLU A 19 -6.67 -22.62 26.11
N ASN A 20 -5.79 -21.68 25.75
CA ASN A 20 -6.15 -20.48 24.98
C ASN A 20 -5.23 -20.27 23.77
N TRP A 21 -4.60 -21.34 23.26
CA TRP A 21 -3.75 -21.24 22.08
C TRP A 21 -4.61 -21.17 20.82
N ASP A 22 -4.78 -19.95 20.31
CA ASP A 22 -5.43 -19.68 19.04
C ASP A 22 -4.33 -19.32 18.01
N PRO A 23 -4.07 -20.19 17.00
CA PRO A 23 -3.05 -19.95 15.99
C PRO A 23 -3.24 -18.60 15.28
N GLU A 24 -4.48 -18.13 15.10
CA GLU A 24 -4.79 -16.85 14.42
C GLU A 24 -4.52 -15.63 15.32
N LYS A 25 -4.56 -15.78 16.65
CA LYS A 25 -4.35 -14.67 17.61
C LYS A 25 -2.95 -14.62 18.20
N SER A 26 -2.04 -15.48 17.74
CA SER A 26 -0.67 -15.50 18.24
C SER A 26 0.03 -14.15 18.07
N THR A 27 0.94 -13.80 18.98
CA THR A 27 1.77 -12.59 18.87
C THR A 27 2.56 -12.54 17.55
N ARG A 28 2.91 -13.72 17.02
CA ARG A 28 3.53 -13.87 15.70
C ARG A 28 2.57 -13.47 14.57
N GLU A 29 1.34 -13.97 14.57
CA GLU A 29 0.35 -13.61 13.55
C GLU A 29 -0.05 -12.13 13.64
N LYS A 30 -0.20 -11.57 14.86
CA LYS A 30 -0.39 -10.12 15.07
C LYS A 30 0.76 -9.29 14.47
N ARG A 31 2.01 -9.72 14.63
CA ARG A 31 3.18 -9.05 14.02
C ARG A 31 3.21 -9.20 12.49
N LYS A 32 2.72 -10.30 11.92
CA LYS A 32 2.61 -10.45 10.46
C LYS A 32 1.54 -9.51 9.89
N LEU A 33 0.38 -9.43 10.53
CA LEU A 33 -0.70 -8.49 10.18
C LEU A 33 -0.23 -7.04 10.24
N SER A 34 0.38 -6.63 11.36
CA SER A 34 0.92 -5.27 11.52
C SER A 34 1.99 -4.93 10.47
N ARG A 35 2.91 -5.86 10.16
CA ARG A 35 3.88 -5.67 9.07
C ARG A 35 3.22 -5.57 7.70
N LYS A 36 2.16 -6.34 7.43
CA LYS A 36 1.43 -6.25 6.15
C LYS A 36 0.75 -4.89 5.98
N VAL A 37 0.24 -4.31 7.07
CA VAL A 37 -0.33 -2.95 7.09
C VAL A 37 0.76 -1.88 6.91
N TYR A 38 1.91 -2.03 7.56
CA TYR A 38 2.99 -1.03 7.50
C TYR A 38 3.81 -1.08 6.19
N ASN A 39 4.04 -2.26 5.61
CA ASN A 39 4.75 -2.43 4.33
C ASN A 39 3.85 -2.22 3.11
N SER A 40 2.55 -1.95 3.28
CA SER A 40 1.79 -1.36 2.20
C SER A 40 2.24 0.09 2.09
N ARG A 41 3.28 0.35 1.29
CA ARG A 41 3.54 1.71 0.78
C ARG A 41 2.20 2.22 0.28
N LYS A 42 1.63 3.22 0.98
CA LYS A 42 0.32 3.76 0.66
C LYS A 42 0.35 4.18 -0.80
N ALA A 43 -0.68 3.82 -1.55
CA ALA A 43 -0.76 4.23 -2.94
C ALA A 43 -0.74 5.76 -2.98
N VAL A 44 -0.03 6.30 -3.96
CA VAL A 44 0.03 7.75 -4.25
C VAL A 44 -1.29 8.21 -4.85
N TYR A 45 -1.99 7.30 -5.53
CA TYR A 45 -3.30 7.51 -6.12
C TYR A 45 -4.33 6.52 -5.57
N ASP A 46 -5.59 6.93 -5.53
CA ASP A 46 -6.71 6.11 -5.07
C ASP A 46 -7.26 5.18 -6.18
N GLY A 47 -8.44 4.59 -5.92
CA GLY A 47 -9.13 3.71 -6.85
C GLY A 47 -9.67 4.38 -8.11
N ASN A 48 -9.80 5.71 -8.09
CA ASN A 48 -10.27 6.53 -9.22
C ASN A 48 -9.09 7.17 -9.97
N GLY A 49 -7.86 6.98 -9.50
CA GLY A 49 -6.68 7.63 -10.05
C GLY A 49 -6.49 9.07 -9.57
N ILE A 50 -7.14 9.45 -8.47
CA ILE A 50 -7.00 10.77 -7.82
C ILE A 50 -5.79 10.71 -6.87
N HIS A 51 -4.96 11.75 -6.89
CA HIS A 51 -3.80 11.83 -6.00
C HIS A 51 -4.24 11.93 -4.54
N VAL A 52 -3.78 11.02 -3.69
CA VAL A 52 -4.30 10.83 -2.32
C VAL A 52 -4.03 12.03 -1.43
N ASP A 53 -2.84 12.62 -1.49
CA ASP A 53 -2.44 13.68 -0.55
C ASP A 53 -3.01 15.05 -0.93
N SER A 54 -3.27 15.30 -2.21
CA SER A 54 -3.81 16.58 -2.69
C SER A 54 -5.30 16.54 -3.02
N GLY A 55 -5.86 15.36 -3.31
CA GLY A 55 -7.23 15.21 -3.79
C GLY A 55 -7.46 15.62 -5.24
N LEU A 56 -6.40 15.89 -6.00
CA LEU A 56 -6.49 16.40 -7.38
C LEU A 56 -6.48 15.25 -8.41
N ASP A 57 -7.35 15.33 -9.42
CA ASP A 57 -7.36 14.44 -10.59
C ASP A 57 -6.47 14.97 -11.73
N MET A 58 -5.19 15.18 -11.41
CA MET A 58 -4.21 15.70 -12.36
C MET A 58 -3.80 14.63 -13.38
N CYS A 59 -3.81 14.99 -14.66
CA CYS A 59 -3.31 14.12 -15.73
C CYS A 59 -1.80 13.86 -15.55
N ASP A 60 -1.31 12.72 -16.05
CA ASP A 60 0.12 12.43 -16.04
C ASP A 60 0.95 13.46 -16.85
N CYS A 61 0.33 14.38 -17.61
CA CYS A 61 0.96 15.56 -18.25
C CYS A 61 1.09 16.80 -17.33
N PHE A 62 0.83 16.65 -16.03
CA PHE A 62 0.92 17.72 -15.01
C PHE A 62 -0.06 18.89 -15.17
N ASP A 63 -1.13 18.68 -15.92
CA ASP A 63 -2.23 19.63 -16.08
C ASP A 63 -3.52 19.03 -15.46
N GLU A 64 -4.14 19.79 -14.56
CA GLU A 64 -5.36 19.41 -13.87
C GLU A 64 -6.60 19.56 -14.76
N ASP A 65 -6.62 20.59 -15.60
CA ASP A 65 -7.73 20.91 -16.50
C ASP A 65 -7.67 20.08 -17.80
N CYS A 66 -6.62 19.30 -17.98
CA CYS A 66 -6.46 18.41 -19.13
C CYS A 66 -7.63 17.40 -19.18
N PRO A 67 -8.41 17.34 -20.28
CA PRO A 67 -9.44 16.31 -20.44
C PRO A 67 -8.87 14.89 -20.61
N GLY A 68 -7.56 14.80 -20.89
CA GLY A 68 -6.80 13.59 -21.17
C GLY A 68 -6.03 13.73 -22.48
N CYS A 69 -4.70 13.66 -22.40
CA CYS A 69 -3.79 13.81 -23.55
C CYS A 69 -3.12 12.49 -23.96
N HIS A 70 -3.43 11.40 -23.27
CA HIS A 70 -2.89 10.07 -23.54
C HIS A 70 -3.95 9.18 -24.18
N MET A 71 -3.49 8.04 -24.70
CA MET A 71 -4.39 6.99 -25.18
C MET A 71 -5.23 6.45 -24.02
N GLU A 72 -6.45 6.00 -24.32
CA GLU A 72 -7.34 5.43 -23.30
C GLU A 72 -6.66 4.29 -22.55
N CYS A 73 -6.64 4.39 -21.21
CA CYS A 73 -6.01 3.39 -20.37
C CYS A 73 -6.73 2.03 -20.52
N PRO A 74 -6.04 0.91 -20.82
CA PRO A 74 -6.68 -0.38 -20.95
C PRO A 74 -7.31 -0.88 -19.63
N LYS A 75 -6.80 -0.41 -18.48
CA LYS A 75 -7.24 -0.83 -17.14
C LYS A 75 -8.44 -0.02 -16.60
N CYS A 76 -8.38 1.31 -16.66
CA CYS A 76 -9.41 2.18 -16.07
C CYS A 76 -10.18 3.03 -17.09
N LYS A 77 -9.86 2.93 -18.39
CA LYS A 77 -10.45 3.69 -19.50
C LYS A 77 -10.24 5.22 -19.45
N SER A 78 -9.63 5.75 -18.40
CA SER A 78 -9.25 7.16 -18.34
C SER A 78 -8.20 7.50 -19.40
N PRO A 79 -8.36 8.63 -20.14
CA PRO A 79 -7.34 9.17 -21.04
C PRO A 79 -6.27 10.02 -20.32
N LYS A 80 -6.30 10.07 -18.98
CA LYS A 80 -5.36 10.84 -18.14
C LYS A 80 -4.16 10.03 -17.65
N CYS A 81 -4.15 8.72 -17.92
CA CYS A 81 -3.03 7.86 -17.55
C CYS A 81 -1.96 7.91 -18.63
N GLY A 82 -0.70 8.03 -18.24
CA GLY A 82 0.45 7.81 -19.13
C GLY A 82 0.64 6.32 -19.44
N PRO A 83 1.89 5.86 -19.62
CA PRO A 83 2.21 4.46 -19.91
C PRO A 83 1.65 3.45 -18.90
N ASP A 84 1.65 3.80 -17.61
CA ASP A 84 1.08 3.00 -16.54
C ASP A 84 -0.30 3.52 -16.12
N CYS A 85 -1.12 2.72 -15.45
CA CYS A 85 -2.41 3.20 -14.91
C CYS A 85 -2.19 3.99 -13.61
N ARG A 86 -2.93 5.09 -13.40
CA ARG A 86 -2.90 5.87 -12.15
C ARG A 86 -3.61 5.16 -11.00
N VAL A 87 -4.64 4.36 -11.26
CA VAL A 87 -5.42 3.66 -10.23
C VAL A 87 -4.54 2.81 -9.30
N PHE A 88 -4.58 3.11 -8.00
CA PHE A 88 -3.77 2.49 -6.94
C PHE A 88 -2.24 2.50 -7.18
N ARG A 89 -1.75 3.39 -8.04
CA ARG A 89 -0.31 3.51 -8.33
C ARG A 89 0.42 4.03 -7.09
N LYS A 90 1.62 3.48 -6.83
CA LYS A 90 2.46 3.78 -5.64
C LYS A 90 3.58 4.78 -5.91
N TRP A 91 3.61 5.38 -7.09
CA TRP A 91 4.61 6.33 -7.54
C TRP A 91 3.92 7.36 -8.43
N MET A 92 4.57 8.51 -8.64
CA MET A 92 4.18 9.53 -9.60
C MET A 92 5.42 10.01 -10.34
N TYR A 93 5.26 10.57 -11.54
CA TYR A 93 6.37 11.21 -12.23
C TYR A 93 6.87 12.41 -11.42
N GLU A 94 8.17 12.66 -11.43
CA GLU A 94 8.74 13.79 -10.71
C GLU A 94 8.83 15.03 -11.59
N GLN A 95 9.16 14.84 -12.86
CA GLN A 95 9.33 15.88 -13.86
C GLN A 95 9.07 15.31 -15.27
N GLN A 96 8.90 16.21 -16.24
CA GLN A 96 8.74 15.92 -17.66
C GLN A 96 9.75 16.74 -18.44
N GLU A 97 10.45 16.06 -19.34
CA GLU A 97 11.44 16.65 -20.22
C GLU A 97 10.89 16.59 -21.64
N MET A 98 10.94 17.72 -22.35
CA MET A 98 10.37 17.85 -23.69
C MET A 98 11.44 17.62 -24.75
N ASP A 99 11.29 16.59 -25.57
CA ASP A 99 12.27 16.32 -26.64
C ASP A 99 12.43 17.52 -27.58
N GLY A 100 13.69 17.89 -27.86
CA GLY A 100 14.03 19.01 -28.75
C GLY A 100 13.82 20.39 -28.14
N ARG A 101 13.47 20.49 -26.86
CA ARG A 101 13.46 21.75 -26.09
C ARG A 101 14.19 21.50 -24.78
N ASP A 102 15.09 22.41 -24.38
CA ASP A 102 15.72 22.34 -23.05
C ASP A 102 14.73 22.81 -21.95
N LEU A 103 13.54 22.21 -21.93
CA LEU A 103 12.44 22.54 -21.04
C LEU A 103 12.14 21.34 -20.12
N VAL A 104 12.25 21.59 -18.82
CA VAL A 104 11.90 20.65 -17.76
C VAL A 104 10.72 21.22 -16.97
N VAL A 105 9.63 20.46 -16.90
CA VAL A 105 8.44 20.80 -16.09
C VAL A 105 8.40 19.90 -14.88
N MET A 106 8.38 20.49 -13.68
CA MET A 106 8.30 19.75 -12.42
C MET A 106 6.85 19.37 -12.11
N ASN A 107 6.62 18.19 -11.52
CA ASN A 107 5.29 17.78 -11.09
C ASN A 107 4.78 18.71 -9.97
N PRO A 108 3.66 19.43 -10.15
CA PRO A 108 3.10 20.33 -9.13
C PRO A 108 2.65 19.60 -7.85
N LEU A 109 2.38 18.29 -7.93
CA LEU A 109 2.00 17.46 -6.79
C LEU A 109 3.20 17.03 -5.94
N LYS A 110 4.42 17.17 -6.45
CA LYS A 110 5.64 16.85 -5.69
C LYS A 110 5.85 17.94 -4.64
N ARG A 111 5.49 17.64 -3.40
CA ARG A 111 5.85 18.46 -2.24
C ARG A 111 7.32 18.19 -1.88
N PHE A 112 8.10 19.27 -1.72
CA PHE A 112 9.49 19.23 -1.24
C PHE A 112 9.53 19.10 0.29
#